data_AF-A0A354HWX3-F1
#
_entry.id   AF-A0A354HWX3-F1
#
_cell.length_a   1.000
_cell.length_b   1.000
_cell.length_c   1.000
_cell.angle_alpha   90.00
_cell.angle_beta   90.00
_cell.angle_gamma   90.00
#
_symmetry.space_group_name_H-M   'P 1'
#
loop_
_entity.id
_entity.type
_entity.pdbx_description
1 polymer ?
#
loop_
_entity_poly.entity_id
_entity_poly.type
_entity_poly.pdbx_seq_one_letter_code
_entity_poly.pdbx_strand_id
1 'polypeptide(L)'
;MFPVIILIAGCFPVSARDAEGLKLLVELDREIGRKDLHERAKRMRIDRLRHELDCAIDDSARFGIARELFDEYKNYSMDTALSVAGMCIELSRSVHGDTLAPWRAKLMMAEALKGVGNYDRSHAMLDSMPFLSAGPLRHEYLNRYCSLLMSLYEATKPRSEAGRYRSKLVEYRDSMSRMSAPETWNQVLNLAERYKLLGKPQEALDLYLGYVNNNVPDSSEICMATMAHLIGETYLMLGEKDRAINYLARSAIQDIRSCTKKYVALQELAYILNEEGDSERAYRYITCSLSDIKACNARSRVYRIADMVPVINDAFDLQTRRTARNKRWVILSLLALGVVSAVMLLLLKSRNRRLNAERERLDRCNGELEEMKNRLDGLIAELKTVNDRLEESNHVKEEYIGYLFSMCAGYVDDTEKFRQQLARQIKVGQIKEVEATLS
;
A
#
# COMPACT_ATOMS: atom_id res chain seq x y z
N MET A 1 -38.34 4.26 -5.37
CA MET A 1 -37.38 5.07 -6.13
C MET A 1 -36.08 5.12 -5.31
N PHE A 2 -35.10 4.28 -5.62
CA PHE A 2 -33.80 4.23 -4.93
C PHE A 2 -32.81 5.12 -5.69
N PRO A 3 -32.07 6.04 -5.04
CA PRO A 3 -31.03 6.79 -5.73
C PRO A 3 -29.78 5.90 -5.85
N VAL A 4 -29.44 5.54 -7.08
CA VAL A 4 -28.16 4.89 -7.42
C VAL A 4 -27.08 5.98 -7.39
N ILE A 5 -26.18 5.91 -6.42
CA ILE A 5 -24.98 6.73 -6.36
C ILE A 5 -23.97 6.10 -7.34
N ILE A 6 -23.75 6.76 -8.48
CA ILE A 6 -22.73 6.37 -9.45
C ILE A 6 -21.38 6.90 -8.96
N LEU A 7 -20.51 5.99 -8.54
CA LEU A 7 -19.11 6.26 -8.22
C LEU A 7 -18.33 6.38 -9.54
N ILE A 8 -18.04 7.60 -9.96
CA ILE A 8 -17.11 7.86 -11.07
C ILE A 8 -15.69 7.66 -10.52
N ALA A 9 -15.12 6.48 -10.76
CA ALA A 9 -13.70 6.24 -10.57
C ALA A 9 -12.94 6.99 -11.66
N GLY A 10 -12.42 8.18 -11.32
CA GLY A 10 -11.48 8.91 -12.16
C GLY A 10 -10.19 8.11 -12.30
N CYS A 11 -10.03 7.45 -13.44
CA CYS A 11 -8.80 6.80 -13.84
C CYS A 11 -7.80 7.89 -14.23
N PHE A 12 -7.00 8.36 -13.27
CA PHE A 12 -5.81 9.13 -13.61
C PHE A 12 -4.81 8.18 -14.27
N PRO A 13 -4.16 8.58 -15.38
CA PRO A 13 -3.10 7.78 -15.97
C PRO A 13 -1.92 7.77 -15.00
N VAL A 14 -1.84 6.71 -14.19
CA VAL A 14 -0.59 6.32 -13.54
C VAL A 14 0.29 5.86 -14.68
N SER A 15 1.37 6.58 -14.96
CA SER A 15 2.44 6.07 -15.83
C SER A 15 2.85 4.72 -15.27
N ALA A 16 2.58 3.64 -16.01
CA ALA A 16 2.88 2.30 -15.55
C ALA A 16 4.40 2.14 -15.57
N ARG A 17 5.03 2.19 -14.38
CA ARG A 17 6.46 1.94 -14.20
C ARG A 17 6.85 0.61 -14.83
N ASP A 18 8.00 0.59 -15.50
CA ASP A 18 8.57 -0.62 -16.08
C ASP A 18 8.67 -1.76 -15.05
N ALA A 19 8.28 -2.97 -15.46
CA ALA A 19 8.24 -4.15 -14.61
C ALA A 19 9.65 -4.54 -14.11
N GLU A 20 10.69 -4.24 -14.88
CA GLU A 20 12.08 -4.45 -14.46
C GLU A 20 12.49 -3.51 -13.32
N GLY A 21 12.18 -2.21 -13.44
CA GLY A 21 12.47 -1.23 -12.40
C GLY A 21 11.81 -1.53 -11.08
N LEU A 22 10.56 -1.99 -11.11
CA LEU A 22 9.87 -2.43 -9.88
C LEU A 22 10.57 -3.62 -9.21
N LYS A 23 11.01 -4.62 -9.99
CA LYS A 23 11.75 -5.78 -9.46
C LYS A 23 13.07 -5.35 -8.82
N LEU A 24 13.82 -4.47 -9.47
CA LEU A 24 15.09 -3.96 -8.97
C LEU A 24 14.91 -3.13 -7.69
N LEU A 25 13.84 -2.34 -7.57
CA LEU A 25 13.54 -1.61 -6.34
C LEU A 25 13.19 -2.56 -5.19
N VAL A 26 12.45 -3.65 -5.44
CA VAL A 26 12.18 -4.68 -4.42
C VAL A 26 13.46 -5.40 -4.00
N GLU A 27 14.37 -5.69 -4.93
CA GLU A 27 15.68 -6.24 -4.59
C GLU A 27 16.50 -5.26 -3.76
N LEU A 28 16.53 -3.98 -4.13
CA LEU A 28 17.20 -2.92 -3.39
C LEU A 28 16.66 -2.82 -1.95
N ASP A 29 15.34 -2.85 -1.78
CA ASP A 29 14.68 -2.87 -0.46
C ASP A 29 15.20 -4.04 0.39
N ARG A 30 15.33 -5.23 -0.21
CA ARG A 30 15.85 -6.43 0.46
C ARG A 30 17.34 -6.29 0.82
N GLU A 31 18.16 -5.72 -0.05
CA GLU A 31 19.59 -5.52 0.20
C GLU A 31 19.82 -4.48 1.30
N ILE A 32 19.03 -3.41 1.35
CA ILE A 32 19.05 -2.44 2.47
C ILE A 32 18.77 -3.16 3.79
N GLY A 33 17.78 -4.05 3.83
CA GLY A 33 17.47 -4.87 5.01
C GLY A 33 18.56 -5.89 5.39
N ARG A 34 19.50 -6.20 4.48
CA ARG A 34 20.63 -7.12 4.68
C ARG A 34 21.98 -6.43 4.84
N LYS A 35 22.01 -5.09 4.88
CA LYS A 35 23.25 -4.29 4.93
C LYS A 35 24.23 -4.77 6.02
N ASP A 36 23.73 -5.11 7.21
CA ASP A 36 24.56 -5.57 8.33
C ASP A 36 25.30 -6.90 8.06
N LEU A 37 24.80 -7.73 7.15
CA LEU A 37 25.49 -8.95 6.71
C LEU A 37 26.75 -8.58 5.92
N HIS A 38 26.60 -7.68 4.93
CA HIS A 38 27.70 -7.22 4.08
C HIS A 38 28.76 -6.48 4.91
N GLU A 39 28.33 -5.66 5.86
CA GLU A 39 29.24 -4.94 6.76
C GLU A 39 30.02 -5.88 7.70
N ARG A 40 29.42 -7.01 8.12
CA ARG A 40 30.16 -8.04 8.87
C ARG A 40 31.27 -8.66 8.01
N ALA A 41 30.98 -9.00 6.76
CA ALA A 41 31.99 -9.54 5.85
C ALA A 41 33.13 -8.55 5.58
N LYS A 42 32.82 -7.27 5.37
CA LYS A 42 33.85 -6.22 5.20
C LYS A 42 34.69 -6.04 6.48
N ARG A 43 34.08 -6.02 7.66
CA ARG A 43 34.82 -5.92 8.94
C ARG A 43 35.80 -7.07 9.13
N MET A 44 35.40 -8.31 8.83
CA MET A 44 36.32 -9.45 8.90
C MET A 44 37.53 -9.31 7.97
N ARG A 45 37.35 -8.79 6.74
CA ARG A 45 38.47 -8.51 5.83
C ARG A 45 39.40 -7.42 6.39
N ILE A 46 38.82 -6.34 6.90
CA ILE A 46 39.56 -5.24 7.52
C ILE A 46 40.36 -5.72 8.74
N ASP A 47 39.76 -6.53 9.60
CA ASP A 47 40.43 -7.05 10.81
C ASP A 47 41.57 -7.99 10.44
N ARG A 48 41.39 -8.81 9.38
CA ARG A 48 42.47 -9.62 8.81
C ARG A 48 43.62 -8.76 8.30
N LEU A 49 43.34 -7.75 7.49
CA LEU A 49 44.38 -6.85 6.95
C LEU A 49 45.11 -6.09 8.05
N ARG A 50 44.41 -5.69 9.12
CA ARG A 50 45.04 -5.08 10.31
C ARG A 50 45.98 -6.06 11.00
N HIS A 51 45.56 -7.31 11.19
CA HIS A 51 46.43 -8.33 11.78
C HIS A 51 47.66 -8.62 10.90
N GLU A 52 47.47 -8.74 9.58
CA GLU A 52 48.58 -8.92 8.63
C GLU A 52 49.55 -7.72 8.66
N LEU A 53 49.04 -6.49 8.81
CA LEU A 53 49.85 -5.28 8.95
C LEU A 53 50.69 -5.30 10.23
N ASP A 54 50.12 -5.77 11.35
CA ASP A 54 50.82 -5.86 12.63
C ASP A 54 51.90 -6.96 12.64
N CYS A 55 51.69 -8.02 11.87
CA CYS A 55 52.65 -9.13 11.74
C CYS A 55 53.72 -8.92 10.65
N ALA A 56 53.57 -7.94 9.78
CA ALA A 56 54.50 -7.70 8.68
C ALA A 56 55.86 -7.17 9.17
N ILE A 57 56.93 -7.80 8.68
CA ILE A 57 58.30 -7.60 9.19
C ILE A 57 58.98 -6.39 8.55
N ASP A 58 58.75 -6.15 7.26
CA ASP A 58 59.38 -5.07 6.51
C ASP A 58 58.39 -3.98 6.07
N ASP A 59 58.91 -2.76 5.91
CA ASP A 59 58.08 -1.60 5.56
C ASP A 59 57.49 -1.66 4.13
N SER A 60 58.05 -2.48 3.23
CA SER A 60 57.48 -2.68 1.89
C SER A 60 56.21 -3.53 1.95
N ALA A 61 56.25 -4.63 2.71
CA ALA A 61 55.06 -5.43 2.99
C ALA A 61 53.99 -4.63 3.74
N ARG A 62 54.40 -3.86 4.77
CA ARG A 62 53.48 -2.98 5.51
C ARG A 62 52.86 -1.92 4.60
N PHE A 63 53.64 -1.33 3.69
CA PHE A 63 53.13 -0.39 2.71
C PHE A 63 52.10 -1.04 1.77
N GLY A 64 52.37 -2.25 1.27
CA GLY A 64 51.43 -3.02 0.47
C GLY A 64 50.09 -3.23 1.18
N ILE A 65 50.12 -3.73 2.42
CA ILE A 65 48.92 -4.00 3.22
C ILE A 65 48.18 -2.69 3.59
N ALA A 66 48.91 -1.62 3.92
CA ALA A 66 48.32 -0.31 4.19
C ALA A 66 47.58 0.26 2.97
N ARG A 67 48.06 0.00 1.76
CA ARG A 67 47.35 0.36 0.51
C ARG A 67 46.05 -0.40 0.36
N GLU A 68 46.04 -1.71 0.65
CA GLU A 68 44.80 -2.50 0.62
C GLU A 68 43.79 -2.04 1.67
N LEU A 69 44.26 -1.72 2.88
CA LEU A 69 43.44 -1.08 3.91
C LEU A 69 42.87 0.26 3.43
N PHE A 70 43.67 1.09 2.77
CA PHE A 70 43.20 2.35 2.20
C PHE A 70 42.06 2.11 1.20
N ASP A 71 42.20 1.12 0.32
CA ASP A 71 41.17 0.76 -0.66
C ASP A 71 39.87 0.26 -0.01
N GLU A 72 39.96 -0.47 1.11
CA GLU A 72 38.80 -0.88 1.90
C GLU A 72 38.08 0.31 2.56
N TYR A 73 38.84 1.33 3.00
CA TYR A 73 38.31 2.48 3.74
C TYR A 73 37.89 3.68 2.90
N LYS A 74 38.50 3.96 1.74
CA LYS A 74 38.29 5.20 0.96
C LYS A 74 36.82 5.48 0.61
N ASN A 75 36.00 4.44 0.56
CA ASN A 75 34.56 4.53 0.31
C ASN A 75 33.67 4.11 1.51
N TYR A 76 34.28 3.69 2.62
CA TYR A 76 33.61 3.16 3.82
C TYR A 76 33.73 4.08 5.05
N SER A 77 34.91 4.65 5.32
CA SER A 77 35.16 5.59 6.44
C SER A 77 36.17 6.65 6.02
N MET A 78 35.75 7.92 5.92
CA MET A 78 36.60 8.99 5.41
C MET A 78 37.75 9.33 6.37
N ASP A 79 37.46 9.41 7.68
CA ASP A 79 38.47 9.71 8.70
C ASP A 79 39.53 8.62 8.76
N THR A 80 39.10 7.35 8.73
CA THR A 80 40.03 6.22 8.76
C THR A 80 40.85 6.15 7.48
N ALA A 81 40.23 6.40 6.31
CA ALA A 81 40.96 6.49 5.05
C ALA A 81 42.03 7.59 5.09
N LEU A 82 41.75 8.74 5.70
CA LEU A 82 42.74 9.82 5.87
C LEU A 82 43.89 9.40 6.79
N SER A 83 43.59 8.73 7.90
CA SER A 83 44.63 8.20 8.79
C SER A 83 45.51 7.15 8.10
N VAL A 84 44.90 6.21 7.36
CA VAL A 84 45.64 5.16 6.63
C VAL A 84 46.46 5.77 5.49
N ALA A 85 45.94 6.78 4.79
CA ALA A 85 46.72 7.49 3.77
C ALA A 85 47.95 8.19 4.37
N GLY A 86 47.83 8.76 5.57
CA GLY A 86 48.96 9.30 6.33
C GLY A 86 50.00 8.23 6.66
N MET A 87 49.55 7.06 7.11
CA MET A 87 50.43 5.89 7.33
C MET A 87 51.15 5.46 6.05
N CYS A 88 50.44 5.42 4.91
CA CYS A 88 51.05 5.12 3.62
C CYS A 88 52.17 6.11 3.26
N ILE A 89 52.01 7.42 3.58
CA ILE A 89 53.07 8.41 3.34
C ILE A 89 54.31 8.08 4.17
N GLU A 90 54.14 7.79 5.47
CA GLU A 90 55.27 7.50 6.34
C GLU A 90 55.99 6.21 5.92
N LEU A 91 55.25 5.12 5.69
CA LEU A 91 55.82 3.84 5.24
C LEU A 91 56.51 3.96 3.89
N SER A 92 55.94 4.73 2.95
CA SER A 92 56.51 4.88 1.60
C SER A 92 57.92 5.47 1.57
N ARG A 93 58.35 6.19 2.62
CA ARG A 93 59.71 6.74 2.73
C ARG A 93 60.76 5.66 2.99
N SER A 94 60.35 4.57 3.62
CA SER A 94 61.21 3.43 3.98
C SER A 94 61.17 2.30 2.94
N VAL A 95 60.34 2.43 1.89
CA VAL A 95 60.27 1.42 0.83
C VAL A 95 61.50 1.53 -0.07
N HIS A 96 62.33 0.49 -0.05
CA HIS A 96 63.51 0.41 -0.89
C HIS A 96 63.15 -0.26 -2.24
N GLY A 97 63.69 0.27 -3.35
CA GLY A 97 63.52 -0.32 -4.70
C GLY A 97 62.28 0.14 -5.48
N ASP A 98 61.30 0.77 -4.84
CA ASP A 98 60.12 1.35 -5.52
C ASP A 98 60.11 2.89 -5.41
N THR A 99 60.70 3.55 -6.41
CA THR A 99 60.79 5.02 -6.48
C THR A 99 59.44 5.71 -6.64
N LEU A 100 58.37 4.97 -6.97
CA LEU A 100 57.02 5.50 -7.14
C LEU A 100 56.17 5.41 -5.88
N ALA A 101 56.59 4.66 -4.86
CA ALA A 101 55.83 4.47 -3.62
C ALA A 101 55.42 5.80 -2.93
N PRO A 102 56.32 6.79 -2.75
CA PRO A 102 55.94 8.07 -2.14
C PRO A 102 54.88 8.84 -2.92
N TRP A 103 54.91 8.73 -4.25
CA TRP A 103 53.96 9.41 -5.12
C TRP A 103 52.58 8.73 -5.08
N ARG A 104 52.53 7.40 -5.07
CA ARG A 104 51.27 6.66 -4.87
C ARG A 104 50.64 7.01 -3.51
N ALA A 105 51.45 7.09 -2.45
CA ALA A 105 50.97 7.48 -1.13
C ALA A 105 50.39 8.91 -1.10
N LYS A 106 51.05 9.87 -1.77
CA LYS A 106 50.52 11.24 -1.91
C LYS A 106 49.21 11.30 -2.71
N LEU A 107 49.06 10.48 -3.76
CA LEU A 107 47.80 10.37 -4.50
C LEU A 107 46.66 9.82 -3.63
N MET A 108 46.94 8.85 -2.76
CA MET A 108 45.97 8.34 -1.77
C MET A 108 45.59 9.43 -0.75
N MET A 109 46.56 10.20 -0.27
CA MET A 109 46.31 11.31 0.63
C MET A 109 45.45 12.40 -0.01
N ALA A 110 45.70 12.74 -1.28
CA ALA A 110 44.86 13.67 -2.03
C ALA A 110 43.40 13.14 -2.13
N GLU A 111 43.22 11.86 -2.45
CA GLU A 111 41.88 11.24 -2.47
C GLU A 111 41.18 11.31 -1.10
N ALA A 112 41.89 11.02 -0.02
CA ALA A 112 41.34 11.07 1.33
C ALA A 112 40.95 12.50 1.75
N LEU A 113 41.82 13.48 1.48
CA LEU A 113 41.57 14.90 1.75
C LEU A 113 40.31 15.38 1.01
N LYS A 114 40.17 15.02 -0.27
CA LYS A 114 38.92 15.25 -1.03
C LYS A 114 37.73 14.55 -0.39
N GLY A 115 37.90 13.30 0.06
CA GLY A 115 36.86 12.51 0.73
C GLY A 115 36.25 13.20 1.94
N VAL A 116 37.09 13.79 2.81
CA VAL A 116 36.65 14.58 3.98
C VAL A 116 36.19 16.00 3.62
N GLY A 117 36.29 16.42 2.36
CA GLY A 117 35.90 17.76 1.89
C GLY A 117 36.98 18.83 1.99
N ASN A 118 38.23 18.46 2.29
CA ASN A 118 39.35 19.39 2.31
C ASN A 118 39.93 19.56 0.89
N TYR A 119 39.14 20.20 0.03
CA TYR A 119 39.46 20.34 -1.39
C TYR A 119 40.73 21.16 -1.63
N ASP A 120 40.98 22.21 -0.83
CA ASP A 120 42.16 23.07 -0.98
C ASP A 120 43.47 22.31 -0.72
N ARG A 121 43.54 21.54 0.36
CA ARG A 121 44.73 20.70 0.64
C ARG A 121 44.87 19.57 -0.37
N SER A 122 43.77 18.99 -0.82
CA SER A 122 43.80 18.00 -1.91
C SER A 122 44.36 18.61 -3.19
N HIS A 123 43.94 19.83 -3.54
CA HIS A 123 44.41 20.55 -4.72
C HIS A 123 45.90 20.87 -4.60
N ALA A 124 46.32 21.46 -3.48
CA ALA A 124 47.73 21.79 -3.22
C ALA A 124 48.64 20.56 -3.24
N MET A 125 48.17 19.42 -2.72
CA MET A 125 48.90 18.15 -2.79
C MET A 125 49.14 17.75 -4.25
N LEU A 126 48.11 17.78 -5.09
CA LEU A 126 48.22 17.43 -6.50
C LEU A 126 49.09 18.44 -7.27
N ASP A 127 48.93 19.74 -7.02
CA ASP A 127 49.74 20.82 -7.65
C ASP A 127 51.23 20.70 -7.31
N SER A 128 51.59 20.04 -6.21
CA SER A 128 52.99 19.78 -5.84
C SER A 128 53.67 18.70 -6.68
N MET A 129 52.94 18.00 -7.55
CA MET A 129 53.43 16.85 -8.32
C MET A 129 53.22 16.99 -9.85
N PRO A 130 53.50 18.15 -10.47
CA PRO A 130 53.17 18.39 -11.87
C PRO A 130 53.94 17.47 -12.84
N PHE A 131 55.14 17.01 -12.46
CA PHE A 131 55.94 16.07 -13.24
C PHE A 131 55.25 14.72 -13.45
N LEU A 132 54.29 14.33 -12.60
CA LEU A 132 53.50 13.10 -12.78
C LEU A 132 52.57 13.20 -14.01
N SER A 133 52.28 14.39 -14.51
CA SER A 133 51.48 14.60 -15.74
C SER A 133 52.10 14.00 -17.01
N ALA A 134 53.39 13.64 -16.98
CA ALA A 134 54.10 12.99 -18.09
C ALA A 134 54.77 11.66 -17.69
N GLY A 135 54.58 11.18 -16.45
CA GLY A 135 55.26 10.01 -15.91
C GLY A 135 54.43 8.72 -15.88
N PRO A 136 54.98 7.63 -15.31
CA PRO A 136 54.29 6.33 -15.17
C PRO A 136 52.94 6.39 -14.42
N LEU A 137 52.77 7.37 -13.52
CA LEU A 137 51.54 7.56 -12.76
C LEU A 137 50.56 8.57 -13.40
N ARG A 138 50.78 8.96 -14.66
CA ARG A 138 49.98 9.99 -15.34
C ARG A 138 48.48 9.72 -15.29
N HIS A 139 48.07 8.47 -15.54
CA HIS A 139 46.65 8.10 -15.51
C HIS A 139 46.05 8.26 -14.10
N GLU A 140 46.73 7.78 -13.06
CA GLU A 140 46.29 7.92 -11.68
C GLU A 140 46.21 9.40 -11.25
N TYR A 141 47.25 10.17 -11.55
CA TYR A 141 47.33 11.59 -11.26
C TYR A 141 46.20 12.40 -11.88
N LEU A 142 45.98 12.24 -13.20
CA LEU A 142 44.89 12.91 -13.90
C LEU A 142 43.51 12.45 -13.41
N ASN A 143 43.35 11.17 -13.08
CA ASN A 143 42.11 10.68 -12.49
C ASN A 143 41.82 11.33 -11.13
N ARG A 144 42.83 11.54 -10.28
CA ARG A 144 42.67 12.29 -9.01
C ARG A 144 42.28 13.74 -9.24
N TYR A 145 42.90 14.42 -10.22
CA TYR A 145 42.48 15.76 -10.61
C TYR A 145 41.04 15.80 -11.10
N CYS A 146 40.65 14.92 -12.02
CA CYS A 146 39.28 14.84 -12.51
C CYS A 146 38.29 14.63 -11.35
N SER A 147 38.59 13.71 -10.43
CA SER A 147 37.74 13.47 -9.25
C SER A 147 37.60 14.71 -8.35
N LEU A 148 38.69 15.43 -8.11
CA LEU A 148 38.69 16.68 -7.34
C LEU A 148 37.92 17.79 -8.04
N LEU A 149 38.19 18.01 -9.33
CA LEU A 149 37.54 19.03 -10.14
C LEU A 149 36.03 18.79 -10.27
N MET A 150 35.58 17.54 -10.36
CA MET A 150 34.15 17.20 -10.30
C MET A 150 33.54 17.60 -8.95
N SER A 151 34.22 17.29 -7.85
CA SER A 151 33.75 17.65 -6.50
C SER A 151 33.66 19.18 -6.33
N LEU A 152 34.64 19.92 -6.84
CA LEU A 152 34.65 21.38 -6.86
C LEU A 152 33.56 21.95 -7.76
N TYR A 153 33.36 21.39 -8.95
CA TYR A 153 32.28 21.78 -9.86
C TYR A 153 30.91 21.61 -9.19
N GLU A 154 30.67 20.49 -8.51
CA GLU A 154 29.43 20.20 -7.78
C GLU A 154 29.23 21.11 -6.56
N ALA A 155 30.29 21.38 -5.79
CA ALA A 155 30.22 22.13 -4.54
C ALA A 155 30.20 23.66 -4.72
N THR A 156 30.79 24.19 -5.80
CA THR A 156 30.96 25.65 -5.98
C THR A 156 29.62 26.36 -6.20
N LYS A 157 29.36 27.36 -5.36
CA LYS A 157 28.24 28.29 -5.44
C LYS A 157 28.79 29.73 -5.30
N PRO A 158 28.31 30.73 -6.09
CA PRO A 158 27.28 30.62 -7.14
C PRO A 158 27.76 29.80 -8.35
N ARG A 159 26.80 29.24 -9.11
CA ARG A 159 27.11 28.32 -10.23
C ARG A 159 27.91 28.97 -11.36
N SER A 160 27.87 30.29 -11.50
CA SER A 160 28.68 31.06 -12.46
C SER A 160 30.18 30.83 -12.28
N GLU A 161 30.66 30.58 -11.06
CA GLU A 161 32.08 30.36 -10.77
C GLU A 161 32.56 28.93 -11.05
N ALA A 162 31.63 27.99 -11.19
CA ALA A 162 31.94 26.57 -11.41
C ALA A 162 32.45 26.31 -12.84
N GLY A 163 32.23 27.23 -13.77
CA GLY A 163 32.61 27.09 -15.18
C GLY A 163 34.10 26.80 -15.40
N ARG A 164 34.97 27.38 -14.55
CA ARG A 164 36.43 27.14 -14.62
C ARG A 164 36.79 25.66 -14.40
N TYR A 165 36.08 24.98 -13.50
CA TYR A 165 36.31 23.56 -13.20
C TYR A 165 35.79 22.68 -14.34
N ARG A 166 34.62 23.03 -14.90
CA ARG A 166 34.06 22.36 -16.09
C ARG A 166 35.03 22.41 -17.27
N SER A 167 35.62 23.56 -17.56
CA SER A 167 36.58 23.68 -18.67
C SER A 167 37.82 22.79 -18.47
N LYS A 168 38.41 22.79 -17.27
CA LYS A 168 39.54 21.90 -16.95
C LYS A 168 39.16 20.42 -17.02
N LEU A 169 37.95 20.06 -16.57
CA LEU A 169 37.45 18.69 -16.68
C LEU A 169 37.37 18.23 -18.13
N VAL A 170 36.83 19.06 -19.01
CA VAL A 170 36.75 18.74 -20.45
C VAL A 170 38.15 18.46 -21.03
N GLU A 171 39.13 19.30 -20.72
CA GLU A 171 40.52 19.15 -21.17
C GLU A 171 41.18 17.86 -20.64
N TYR A 172 41.03 17.58 -19.35
CA TYR A 172 41.64 16.40 -18.74
C TYR A 172 40.96 15.11 -19.18
N ARG A 173 39.64 15.10 -19.31
CA ARG A 173 38.89 13.97 -19.86
C ARG A 173 39.29 13.69 -21.31
N ASP A 174 39.48 14.73 -22.13
CA ASP A 174 39.99 14.61 -23.51
C ASP A 174 41.41 14.00 -23.58
N SER A 175 42.29 14.45 -22.68
CA SER A 175 43.64 13.89 -22.56
C SER A 175 43.61 12.42 -22.11
N MET A 176 42.76 12.10 -21.14
CA MET A 176 42.60 10.74 -20.60
C MET A 176 42.00 9.77 -21.64
N SER A 177 41.03 10.23 -22.46
CA SER A 177 40.47 9.39 -23.52
C SER A 177 41.48 9.11 -24.63
N ARG A 178 42.36 10.07 -24.97
CA ARG A 178 43.42 9.88 -25.98
C ARG A 178 44.57 8.99 -25.50
N MET A 179 44.84 8.95 -24.20
CA MET A 179 45.87 8.09 -23.59
C MET A 179 45.39 6.65 -23.35
N SER A 180 44.08 6.45 -23.20
CA SER A 180 43.51 5.12 -22.93
C SER A 180 43.52 4.27 -24.20
N ALA A 181 43.75 2.96 -24.04
CA ALA A 181 43.66 2.04 -25.17
C ALA A 181 42.24 2.04 -25.77
N PRO A 182 42.11 1.89 -27.11
CA PRO A 182 40.82 1.83 -27.78
C PRO A 182 39.88 0.80 -27.16
N GLU A 183 38.59 1.12 -27.11
CA GLU A 183 37.50 0.23 -26.66
C GLU A 183 37.61 -0.22 -25.20
N THR A 184 38.51 0.36 -24.41
CA THR A 184 38.55 0.12 -22.96
C THR A 184 37.51 0.96 -22.22
N TRP A 185 37.05 0.46 -21.06
CA TRP A 185 36.15 1.23 -20.19
C TRP A 185 36.73 2.61 -19.83
N ASN A 186 38.03 2.71 -19.57
CA ASN A 186 38.66 3.99 -19.27
C ASN A 186 38.55 4.99 -20.42
N GLN A 187 38.70 4.54 -21.67
CA GLN A 187 38.51 5.42 -22.83
C GLN A 187 37.05 5.88 -22.92
N VAL A 188 36.12 4.93 -22.89
CA VAL A 188 34.66 5.17 -23.01
C VAL A 188 34.19 6.13 -21.92
N LEU A 189 34.55 5.86 -20.67
CA LEU A 189 34.26 6.69 -19.51
C LEU A 189 34.70 8.14 -19.73
N ASN A 190 35.96 8.35 -20.11
CA ASN A 190 36.47 9.71 -20.24
C ASN A 190 35.84 10.45 -21.42
N LEU A 191 35.58 9.77 -22.53
CA LEU A 191 34.95 10.36 -23.71
C LEU A 191 33.47 10.70 -23.45
N ALA A 192 32.72 9.79 -22.83
CA ALA A 192 31.31 10.00 -22.51
C ALA A 192 31.10 11.10 -21.46
N GLU A 193 31.91 11.13 -20.40
CA GLU A 193 31.87 12.21 -19.40
C GLU A 193 32.23 13.57 -20.02
N ARG A 194 33.18 13.61 -20.97
CA ARG A 194 33.45 14.81 -21.76
C ARG A 194 32.23 15.26 -22.57
N TYR A 195 31.53 14.35 -23.24
CA TYR A 195 30.31 14.68 -23.97
C TYR A 195 29.20 15.22 -23.06
N LYS A 196 28.96 14.60 -21.90
CA LYS A 196 28.03 15.15 -20.89
C LYS A 196 28.41 16.55 -20.48
N LEU A 197 29.69 16.78 -20.18
CA LEU A 197 30.19 18.12 -19.86
C LEU A 197 30.00 19.10 -21.01
N LEU A 198 29.99 18.68 -22.27
CA LEU A 198 29.72 19.52 -23.44
C LEU A 198 28.22 19.71 -23.75
N GLY A 199 27.31 19.17 -22.93
CA GLY A 199 25.88 19.25 -23.17
C GLY A 199 25.38 18.25 -24.23
N LYS A 200 26.09 17.13 -24.38
CA LYS A 200 25.84 16.07 -25.36
C LYS A 200 25.55 14.72 -24.67
N PRO A 201 24.47 14.62 -23.88
CA PRO A 201 24.19 13.42 -23.10
C PRO A 201 23.82 12.22 -23.98
N GLN A 202 23.23 12.42 -25.17
CA GLN A 202 22.88 11.31 -26.05
C GLN A 202 24.14 10.60 -26.56
N GLU A 203 25.14 11.34 -27.02
CA GLU A 203 26.41 10.79 -27.49
C GLU A 203 27.17 10.05 -26.37
N ALA A 204 27.04 10.54 -25.13
CA ALA A 204 27.59 9.85 -23.97
C ALA A 204 26.86 8.53 -23.68
N LEU A 205 25.53 8.52 -23.79
CA LEU A 205 24.72 7.32 -23.59
C LEU A 205 25.05 6.25 -24.64
N ASP A 206 25.15 6.64 -25.92
CA ASP A 206 25.45 5.74 -27.02
C ASP A 206 26.81 5.04 -26.81
N LEU A 207 27.81 5.78 -26.31
CA LEU A 207 29.11 5.21 -25.94
C LEU A 207 29.01 4.20 -24.79
N TYR A 208 28.28 4.53 -23.73
CA TYR A 208 28.11 3.64 -22.59
C TYR A 208 27.38 2.35 -22.99
N LEU A 209 26.26 2.45 -23.70
CA LEU A 209 25.48 1.30 -24.14
C LEU A 209 26.23 0.47 -25.19
N GLY A 210 26.96 1.11 -26.10
CA GLY A 210 27.83 0.42 -27.06
C GLY A 210 28.89 -0.42 -26.35
N TYR A 211 29.51 0.12 -25.29
CA TYR A 211 30.46 -0.65 -24.49
C TYR A 211 29.81 -1.84 -23.78
N VAL A 212 28.67 -1.63 -23.12
CA VAL A 212 27.95 -2.68 -22.37
C VAL A 212 27.44 -3.80 -23.29
N ASN A 213 26.98 -3.48 -24.49
CA ASN A 213 26.44 -4.47 -25.42
C ASN A 213 27.53 -5.32 -26.08
N ASN A 214 28.73 -4.78 -26.27
CA ASN A 214 29.82 -5.44 -26.99
C ASN A 214 30.83 -6.14 -26.09
N ASN A 215 30.83 -5.86 -24.79
CA ASN A 215 31.77 -6.44 -23.84
C ASN A 215 31.01 -7.23 -22.77
N VAL A 216 31.47 -8.44 -22.48
CA VAL A 216 31.14 -9.08 -21.19
C VAL A 216 31.85 -8.22 -20.14
N PRO A 217 31.13 -7.56 -19.21
CA PRO A 217 31.78 -6.64 -18.29
C PRO A 217 32.86 -7.37 -17.52
N ASP A 218 34.08 -6.83 -17.58
CA ASP A 218 35.20 -7.36 -16.82
C ASP A 218 34.81 -7.39 -15.33
N SER A 219 35.00 -8.55 -14.72
CA SER A 219 34.35 -9.07 -13.50
C SER A 219 34.49 -8.28 -12.18
N SER A 220 34.96 -7.02 -12.20
CA SER A 220 34.98 -6.17 -11.01
C SER A 220 33.62 -5.54 -10.75
N GLU A 221 32.94 -6.06 -9.73
CA GLU A 221 31.71 -5.52 -9.14
C GLU A 221 31.70 -3.98 -8.94
N ILE A 222 32.85 -3.36 -8.64
CA ILE A 222 32.99 -1.91 -8.43
C ILE A 222 32.89 -1.12 -9.75
N CYS A 223 33.39 -1.68 -10.86
CA CYS A 223 33.21 -1.08 -12.18
C CYS A 223 31.73 -1.09 -12.59
N MET A 224 31.00 -2.16 -12.23
CA MET A 224 29.57 -2.28 -12.52
C MET A 224 28.71 -1.24 -11.80
N ALA A 225 28.98 -0.97 -10.51
CA ALA A 225 28.25 0.04 -9.75
C ALA A 225 28.42 1.45 -10.36
N THR A 226 29.66 1.79 -10.70
CA THR A 226 30.02 3.09 -11.26
C THR A 226 29.44 3.26 -12.67
N MET A 227 29.57 2.26 -13.52
CA MET A 227 29.01 2.27 -14.87
C MET A 227 27.48 2.41 -14.86
N ALA A 228 26.80 1.62 -14.03
CA ALA A 228 25.35 1.71 -13.89
C ALA A 228 24.91 3.10 -13.38
N HIS A 229 25.63 3.68 -12.42
CA HIS A 229 25.35 5.04 -11.97
C HIS A 229 25.45 6.06 -13.10
N LEU A 230 26.53 6.02 -13.89
CA LEU A 230 26.77 6.97 -14.97
C LEU A 230 25.73 6.84 -16.09
N ILE A 231 25.32 5.62 -16.43
CA ILE A 231 24.23 5.39 -17.40
C ILE A 231 22.91 5.95 -16.84
N GLY A 232 22.59 5.65 -15.58
CA GLY A 232 21.38 6.15 -14.93
C GLY A 232 21.33 7.68 -14.87
N GLU A 233 22.42 8.32 -14.49
CA GLU A 233 22.54 9.79 -14.50
C GLU A 233 22.36 10.36 -15.93
N THR A 234 22.90 9.69 -16.94
CA THR A 234 22.76 10.13 -18.34
C THR A 234 21.31 10.03 -18.81
N TYR A 235 20.58 8.98 -18.43
CA TYR A 235 19.14 8.89 -18.67
C TYR A 235 18.36 9.99 -17.95
N LEU A 236 18.74 10.38 -16.73
CA LEU A 236 18.13 11.55 -16.06
C LEU A 236 18.36 12.84 -16.83
N MET A 237 19.57 13.06 -17.37
CA MET A 237 19.86 14.23 -18.22
C MET A 237 19.00 14.28 -19.49
N LEU A 238 18.57 13.11 -20.00
CA LEU A 238 17.67 12.97 -21.15
C LEU A 238 16.18 12.99 -20.78
N GLY A 239 15.84 13.03 -19.48
CA GLY A 239 14.47 12.99 -19.00
C GLY A 239 13.84 11.58 -18.96
N GLU A 240 14.60 10.52 -19.21
CA GLU A 240 14.12 9.14 -19.24
C GLU A 240 14.15 8.49 -17.85
N LYS A 241 13.25 8.96 -16.96
CA LYS A 241 13.22 8.57 -15.53
C LYS A 241 13.11 7.05 -15.31
N ASP A 242 12.23 6.35 -16.02
CA ASP A 242 12.04 4.91 -15.83
C ASP A 242 13.32 4.11 -16.10
N ARG A 243 14.03 4.43 -17.19
CA ARG A 243 15.32 3.80 -17.50
C ARG A 243 16.39 4.18 -16.49
N ALA A 244 16.40 5.44 -16.05
CA ALA A 244 17.31 5.87 -14.99
C ALA A 244 17.12 5.06 -13.71
N ILE A 245 15.88 4.80 -13.27
CA ILE A 245 15.58 4.01 -12.09
C ILE A 245 16.20 2.60 -12.19
N ASN A 246 16.10 1.94 -13.34
CA ASN A 246 16.68 0.60 -13.53
C ASN A 246 18.19 0.59 -13.25
N TYR A 247 18.93 1.53 -13.85
CA TYR A 247 20.38 1.61 -13.71
C TYR A 247 20.82 2.12 -12.33
N LEU A 248 20.11 3.10 -11.77
CA LEU A 248 20.40 3.62 -10.43
C LEU A 248 20.13 2.56 -9.36
N ALA A 249 19.08 1.73 -9.51
CA ALA A 249 18.80 0.63 -8.58
C ALA A 249 19.90 -0.43 -8.62
N ARG A 250 20.37 -0.83 -9.81
CA ARG A 250 21.53 -1.74 -9.96
C ARG A 250 22.78 -1.19 -9.29
N SER A 251 23.05 0.11 -9.49
CA SER A 251 24.18 0.79 -8.84
C SER A 251 24.05 0.79 -7.32
N ALA A 252 22.88 1.17 -6.79
CA ALA A 252 22.62 1.23 -5.35
C ALA A 252 22.71 -0.15 -4.67
N ILE A 253 22.20 -1.20 -5.31
CA ILE A 253 22.34 -2.59 -4.85
C ILE A 253 23.83 -2.95 -4.70
N GLN A 254 24.63 -2.61 -5.69
CA GLN A 254 26.05 -2.93 -5.69
C GLN A 254 26.85 -2.08 -4.68
N ASP A 255 26.46 -0.81 -4.50
CA ASP A 255 27.01 0.04 -3.43
C ASP A 255 26.74 -0.56 -2.05
N ILE A 256 25.54 -1.12 -1.81
CA ILE A 256 25.20 -1.78 -0.54
C ILE A 256 26.02 -3.06 -0.35
N ARG A 257 26.10 -3.92 -1.37
CA ARG A 257 26.86 -5.18 -1.32
C ARG A 257 28.35 -4.95 -1.07
N SER A 258 28.93 -3.94 -1.73
CA SER A 258 30.34 -3.54 -1.55
C SER A 258 30.58 -2.68 -0.29
N CYS A 259 29.53 -2.31 0.44
CA CYS A 259 29.54 -1.36 1.55
C CYS A 259 30.17 0.00 1.18
N THR A 260 29.90 0.49 -0.03
CA THR A 260 30.26 1.83 -0.50
C THR A 260 29.26 2.85 0.05
N LYS A 261 29.68 3.63 1.06
CA LYS A 261 28.82 4.57 1.80
C LYS A 261 28.69 5.95 1.14
N LYS A 262 28.96 6.05 -0.17
CA LYS A 262 28.73 7.28 -0.94
C LYS A 262 27.25 7.42 -1.32
N TYR A 263 26.57 6.30 -1.57
CA TYR A 263 25.13 6.18 -1.82
C TYR A 263 24.57 7.21 -2.81
N VAL A 264 25.33 7.58 -3.85
CA VAL A 264 24.87 8.60 -4.80
C VAL A 264 23.61 8.12 -5.50
N ALA A 265 23.62 6.92 -6.07
CA ALA A 265 22.47 6.37 -6.76
C ALA A 265 21.26 6.18 -5.84
N LEU A 266 21.48 5.79 -4.58
CA LEU A 266 20.40 5.65 -3.60
C LEU A 266 19.76 6.99 -3.24
N GLN A 267 20.55 8.07 -3.17
CA GLN A 267 20.05 9.44 -2.96
C GLN A 267 19.21 9.93 -4.15
N GLU A 268 19.70 9.72 -5.38
CA GLU A 268 18.96 10.05 -6.60
C GLU A 268 17.63 9.29 -6.68
N LEU A 269 17.63 7.99 -6.37
CA LEU A 269 16.39 7.21 -6.30
C LEU A 269 15.43 7.76 -5.25
N ALA A 270 15.93 8.17 -4.08
CA ALA A 270 15.10 8.79 -3.07
C ALA A 270 14.40 10.07 -3.60
N TYR A 271 15.12 10.88 -4.36
CA TYR A 271 14.54 12.07 -5.00
C TYR A 271 13.45 11.70 -6.02
N ILE A 272 13.76 10.83 -6.97
CA ILE A 272 12.85 10.42 -8.04
C ILE A 272 11.58 9.79 -7.47
N LEU A 273 11.73 8.87 -6.51
CA LEU A 273 10.60 8.17 -5.89
C LEU A 273 9.72 9.12 -5.08
N ASN A 274 10.30 10.16 -4.47
CA ASN A 274 9.52 11.19 -3.80
C ASN A 274 8.69 12.02 -4.79
N GLU A 275 9.27 12.42 -5.93
CA GLU A 275 8.53 13.11 -7.00
C GLU A 275 7.40 12.24 -7.57
N GLU A 276 7.59 10.91 -7.62
CA GLU A 276 6.59 9.94 -8.09
C GLU A 276 5.57 9.54 -7.00
N GLY A 277 5.70 10.05 -5.78
CA GLY A 277 4.76 9.81 -4.67
C GLY A 277 4.99 8.52 -3.86
N ASP A 278 6.08 7.78 -4.13
CA ASP A 278 6.55 6.65 -3.30
C ASP A 278 7.39 7.19 -2.12
N SER A 279 6.76 8.01 -1.28
CA SER A 279 7.45 8.72 -0.18
C SER A 279 7.96 7.76 0.90
N GLU A 280 7.40 6.55 1.03
CA GLU A 280 7.88 5.54 1.96
C GLU A 280 9.27 5.01 1.54
N ARG A 281 9.44 4.60 0.27
CA ARG A 281 10.76 4.20 -0.23
C ARG A 281 11.73 5.37 -0.20
N ALA A 282 11.31 6.55 -0.63
CA ALA A 282 12.14 7.73 -0.61
C ALA A 282 12.69 8.02 0.79
N TYR A 283 11.83 8.01 1.81
CA TYR A 283 12.21 8.19 3.21
C TYR A 283 13.18 7.11 3.69
N ARG A 284 12.90 5.83 3.38
CA ARG A 284 13.78 4.71 3.75
C ARG A 284 15.17 4.85 3.13
N TYR A 285 15.25 5.20 1.85
CA TYR A 285 16.50 5.34 1.10
C TYR A 285 17.34 6.51 1.60
N ILE A 286 16.72 7.69 1.77
CA ILE A 286 17.45 8.88 2.22
C ILE A 286 17.91 8.73 3.68
N THR A 287 17.11 8.11 4.54
CA THR A 287 17.46 7.86 5.94
C THR A 287 18.60 6.86 6.05
N CYS A 288 18.59 5.79 5.25
CA CYS A 288 19.70 4.85 5.15
C CYS A 288 21.00 5.59 4.78
N SER A 289 20.97 6.37 3.70
CA SER A 289 22.12 7.15 3.25
C SER A 289 22.61 8.14 4.31
N LEU A 290 21.70 8.90 4.95
CA LEU A 290 22.06 9.89 5.96
C LEU A 290 22.70 9.26 7.20
N SER A 291 22.18 8.10 7.64
CA SER A 291 22.73 7.38 8.79
C SER A 291 24.18 6.95 8.56
N ASP A 292 24.50 6.45 7.37
CA ASP A 292 25.83 5.99 7.01
C ASP A 292 26.81 7.14 6.73
N ILE A 293 26.35 8.23 6.11
CA ILE A 293 27.16 9.45 5.93
C ILE A 293 27.61 10.00 7.29
N LYS A 294 26.71 10.03 8.28
CA LYS A 294 27.04 10.44 9.65
C LYS A 294 28.05 9.49 10.30
N ALA A 295 27.83 8.18 10.17
CA ALA A 295 28.72 7.16 10.75
C ALA A 295 30.14 7.19 10.14
N CYS A 296 30.30 7.57 8.87
CA CYS A 296 31.60 7.65 8.19
C CYS A 296 32.28 9.04 8.25
N ASN A 297 31.70 9.99 9.00
CA ASN A 297 32.12 11.40 9.11
C ASN A 297 32.35 12.10 7.76
N ALA A 298 31.56 11.75 6.73
CA ALA A 298 31.67 12.35 5.40
C ALA A 298 30.92 13.69 5.31
N ARG A 299 31.39 14.70 6.05
CA ARG A 299 30.70 16.01 6.23
C ARG A 299 30.32 16.69 4.91
N SER A 300 31.22 16.65 3.92
CA SER A 300 30.96 17.21 2.59
C SER A 300 29.75 16.58 1.88
N ARG A 301 29.45 15.30 2.16
CA ARG A 301 28.31 14.58 1.57
C ARG A 301 26.98 14.94 2.25
N VAL A 302 27.01 15.38 3.52
CA VAL A 302 25.80 15.86 4.21
C VAL A 302 25.24 17.08 3.49
N TYR A 303 26.11 18.03 3.10
CA TYR A 303 25.70 19.24 2.40
C TYR A 303 24.95 18.95 1.10
N ARG A 304 25.34 17.90 0.36
CA ARG A 304 24.71 17.52 -0.90
C ARG A 304 23.24 17.10 -0.75
N ILE A 305 22.89 16.51 0.38
CA ILE A 305 21.52 16.03 0.65
C ILE A 305 20.75 16.93 1.64
N ALA A 306 21.37 17.99 2.13
CA ALA A 306 20.81 18.84 3.19
C ALA A 306 19.47 19.46 2.79
N ASP A 307 19.34 19.88 1.53
CA ASP A 307 18.11 20.48 1.01
C ASP A 307 17.02 19.43 0.74
N MET A 308 17.41 18.19 0.46
CA MET A 308 16.50 17.12 0.04
C MET A 308 15.88 16.36 1.21
N VAL A 309 16.64 16.17 2.29
CA VAL A 309 16.19 15.42 3.48
C VAL A 309 14.89 16.00 4.07
N PRO A 310 14.76 17.33 4.31
CA PRO A 310 13.52 17.89 4.84
C PRO A 310 12.33 17.66 3.92
N VAL A 311 12.51 17.85 2.61
CA VAL A 311 11.44 17.68 1.60
C VAL A 311 10.89 16.26 1.62
N ILE A 312 11.76 15.25 1.67
CA ILE A 312 11.34 13.83 1.71
C ILE A 312 10.68 13.49 3.05
N ASN A 313 11.23 14.00 4.17
CA ASN A 313 10.63 13.78 5.49
C ASN A 313 9.23 14.37 5.57
N ASP A 314 9.04 15.61 5.11
CA ASP A 314 7.75 16.29 5.11
C ASP A 314 6.73 15.57 4.22
N ALA A 315 7.16 15.10 3.04
CA ALA A 315 6.32 14.31 2.14
C ALA A 315 5.86 12.98 2.79
N PHE A 316 6.78 12.28 3.45
CA PHE A 316 6.48 11.04 4.19
C PHE A 316 5.53 11.29 5.37
N ASP A 317 5.77 12.33 6.16
CA ASP A 317 4.91 12.71 7.28
C ASP A 317 3.49 13.07 6.81
N LEU A 318 3.40 13.82 5.71
CA LEU A 318 2.11 14.17 5.10
C LEU A 318 1.36 12.92 4.62
N GLN A 319 2.05 12.00 3.93
CA GLN A 319 1.46 10.74 3.47
C GLN A 319 0.99 9.88 4.65
N THR A 320 1.80 9.76 5.70
CA THR A 320 1.45 9.02 6.92
C THR A 320 0.22 9.61 7.59
N ARG A 321 0.14 10.94 7.71
CA ARG A 321 -1.03 11.65 8.28
C ARG A 321 -2.28 11.47 7.42
N ARG A 322 -2.16 11.50 6.08
CA ARG A 322 -3.28 11.24 5.16
C ARG A 322 -3.80 9.81 5.31
N THR A 323 -2.90 8.81 5.30
CA THR A 323 -3.26 7.41 5.49
C THR A 323 -3.91 7.17 6.86
N ALA A 324 -3.38 7.76 7.93
CA ALA A 324 -3.97 7.68 9.26
C ALA A 324 -5.36 8.33 9.31
N ARG A 325 -5.54 9.48 8.66
CA ARG A 325 -6.85 10.16 8.54
C ARG A 325 -7.85 9.32 7.76
N ASN A 326 -7.44 8.72 6.64
CA ASN A 326 -8.30 7.85 5.84
C ASN A 326 -8.70 6.60 6.63
N LYS A 327 -7.75 5.96 7.33
CA LYS A 327 -8.04 4.85 8.25
C LYS A 327 -9.05 5.26 9.33
N ARG A 328 -8.90 6.45 9.93
CA ARG A 328 -9.87 6.98 10.90
C ARG A 328 -11.26 7.16 10.28
N TRP A 329 -11.37 7.72 9.07
CA TRP A 329 -12.67 7.88 8.39
C TRP A 329 -13.32 6.54 8.03
N VAL A 330 -12.54 5.55 7.60
CA VAL A 330 -13.03 4.17 7.36
C VAL A 330 -13.53 3.54 8.66
N ILE A 331 -12.83 3.72 9.78
CA ILE A 331 -13.29 3.23 11.08
C ILE A 331 -14.60 3.92 11.50
N LEU A 332 -14.68 5.25 11.34
CA LEU A 332 -15.88 6.01 11.67
C LEU A 332 -17.08 5.61 10.79
N SER A 333 -16.88 5.36 9.50
CA SER A 333 -17.95 4.92 8.61
C SER A 333 -18.43 3.49 8.94
N LEU A 334 -17.52 2.59 9.28
CA LEU A 334 -17.86 1.24 9.77
C LEU A 334 -18.63 1.29 11.10
N LEU A 335 -18.24 2.17 12.02
CA LEU A 335 -18.96 2.37 13.28
C LEU A 335 -20.38 2.93 13.03
N ALA A 336 -20.52 3.93 12.17
CA ALA A 336 -21.83 4.49 11.81
C ALA A 336 -22.74 3.42 11.18
N LEU A 337 -22.19 2.59 10.28
CA LEU A 337 -22.91 1.46 9.70
C LEU A 337 -23.36 0.46 10.76
N GLY A 338 -22.51 0.18 11.75
CA GLY A 338 -22.84 -0.65 12.91
C GLY A 338 -24.02 -0.09 13.73
N VAL A 339 -24.04 1.22 13.96
CA VAL A 339 -25.15 1.89 14.66
C VAL A 339 -26.46 1.78 13.86
N VAL A 340 -26.41 2.04 12.55
CA VAL A 340 -27.60 1.91 11.67
C VAL A 340 -28.13 0.47 11.69
N SER A 341 -27.24 -0.53 11.62
CA SER A 341 -27.62 -1.94 11.71
C SER A 341 -28.27 -2.27 13.07
N ALA A 342 -27.71 -1.78 14.17
CA ALA A 342 -28.29 -1.97 15.51
C ALA A 342 -29.68 -1.33 15.65
N VAL A 343 -29.86 -0.10 15.16
CA VAL A 343 -31.16 0.58 15.15
C VAL A 343 -32.16 -0.20 14.30
N MET A 344 -31.75 -0.69 13.12
CA MET A 344 -32.60 -1.50 12.26
C MET A 344 -33.05 -2.80 12.96
N LEU A 345 -32.14 -3.49 13.65
CA LEU A 345 -32.46 -4.68 14.44
C LEU A 345 -33.44 -4.37 15.60
N LEU A 346 -33.27 -3.23 16.26
CA LEU A 346 -34.20 -2.77 17.31
C LEU A 346 -35.59 -2.46 16.75
N LEU A 347 -35.67 -1.82 15.57
CA LEU A 347 -36.93 -1.56 14.88
C LEU A 347 -37.60 -2.86 14.43
N LEU A 348 -36.84 -3.83 13.91
CA LEU A 348 -37.38 -5.15 13.56
C LEU A 348 -37.89 -5.88 14.81
N LYS A 349 -37.15 -5.84 15.91
CA LYS A 349 -37.58 -6.43 17.19
C LYS A 349 -38.85 -5.76 17.73
N SER A 350 -38.95 -4.44 17.66
CA SER A 350 -40.14 -3.71 18.12
C SER A 350 -41.35 -3.99 17.23
N ARG A 351 -41.16 -4.05 15.91
CA ARG A 351 -42.20 -4.41 14.95
C ARG A 351 -42.69 -5.85 15.13
N ASN A 352 -41.77 -6.81 15.34
CA ASN A 352 -42.13 -8.20 15.65
C ASN A 352 -42.92 -8.32 16.95
N ARG A 353 -42.55 -7.55 18.00
CA ARG A 353 -43.32 -7.51 19.25
C ARG A 353 -44.74 -6.98 19.03
N ARG A 354 -44.91 -5.93 18.23
CA ARG A 354 -46.24 -5.39 17.89
C ARG A 354 -47.08 -6.40 17.10
N LEU A 355 -46.49 -7.02 16.07
CA LEU A 355 -47.13 -8.06 15.27
C LEU A 355 -47.57 -9.26 16.11
N ASN A 356 -46.73 -9.71 17.05
CA ASN A 356 -47.11 -10.80 17.96
C ASN A 356 -48.27 -10.41 18.87
N ALA A 357 -48.29 -9.18 19.39
CA ALA A 357 -49.40 -8.70 20.22
C ALA A 357 -50.72 -8.57 19.43
N GLU A 358 -50.66 -8.17 18.16
CA GLU A 358 -51.83 -8.17 17.26
C GLU A 358 -52.31 -9.58 16.93
N ARG A 359 -51.39 -10.53 16.68
CA ARG A 359 -51.73 -11.95 16.51
C ARG A 359 -52.43 -12.51 17.74
N GLU A 360 -51.91 -12.28 18.94
CA GLU A 360 -52.56 -12.73 20.18
C GLU A 360 -53.96 -12.12 20.38
N ARG A 361 -54.18 -10.88 19.92
CA ARG A 361 -55.53 -10.26 19.95
C ARG A 361 -56.46 -10.89 18.94
N LEU A 362 -55.98 -11.16 17.73
CA LEU A 362 -56.75 -11.86 16.70
C LEU A 362 -57.10 -13.28 17.13
N ASP A 363 -56.17 -14.01 17.73
CA ASP A 363 -56.42 -15.36 18.25
C ASP A 363 -57.48 -15.34 19.37
N ARG A 364 -57.45 -14.36 20.27
CA ARG A 364 -58.51 -14.18 21.28
C ARG A 364 -59.87 -13.86 20.66
N CYS A 365 -59.93 -12.91 19.73
CA CYS A 365 -61.17 -12.53 19.06
C CYS A 365 -61.76 -13.68 18.23
N ASN A 366 -60.91 -14.48 17.56
CA ASN A 366 -61.36 -15.68 16.86
C ASN A 366 -61.91 -16.72 17.84
N GLY A 367 -61.27 -16.92 18.99
CA GLY A 367 -61.79 -17.79 20.05
C GLY A 367 -63.14 -17.34 20.60
N GLU A 368 -63.31 -16.04 20.87
CA GLU A 368 -64.59 -15.46 21.29
C GLU A 368 -65.67 -15.61 20.21
N LEU A 369 -65.31 -15.42 18.94
CA LEU A 369 -66.22 -15.61 17.81
C LEU A 369 -66.66 -17.07 17.68
N GLU A 370 -65.75 -18.01 17.89
CA GLU A 370 -66.04 -19.45 17.87
C GLU A 370 -66.96 -19.85 19.03
N GLU A 371 -66.76 -19.27 20.22
CA GLU A 371 -67.66 -19.46 21.36
C GLU A 371 -69.05 -18.87 21.09
N MET A 372 -69.15 -17.66 20.54
CA MET A 372 -70.42 -17.06 20.14
C MET A 372 -71.14 -17.88 19.08
N LYS A 373 -70.41 -18.42 18.11
CA LYS A 373 -70.96 -19.29 17.07
C LYS A 373 -71.55 -20.56 17.68
N ASN A 374 -70.82 -21.23 18.57
CA ASN A 374 -71.31 -22.42 19.26
C ASN A 374 -72.56 -22.13 20.11
N ARG A 375 -72.62 -20.97 20.78
CA ARG A 375 -73.82 -20.54 21.51
C ARG A 375 -75.00 -20.29 20.58
N LEU A 376 -74.78 -19.66 19.44
CA LEU A 376 -75.82 -19.41 18.44
C LEU A 376 -76.37 -20.73 17.90
N ASP A 377 -75.50 -21.67 17.55
CA ASP A 377 -75.88 -23.00 17.06
C ASP A 377 -76.70 -23.77 18.13
N GLY A 378 -76.32 -23.65 19.41
CA GLY A 378 -77.08 -24.20 20.54
C GLY A 378 -78.47 -23.56 20.67
N LEU A 379 -78.57 -22.24 20.61
CA LEU A 379 -79.85 -21.53 20.66
C LEU A 379 -80.75 -21.88 19.47
N ILE A 380 -80.20 -22.01 18.26
CA ILE A 380 -80.97 -22.45 17.08
C ILE A 380 -81.54 -23.85 17.30
N ALA A 381 -80.75 -24.76 17.87
CA ALA A 381 -81.22 -26.11 18.20
C ALA A 381 -82.34 -26.08 19.24
N GLU A 382 -82.21 -25.29 20.31
CA GLU A 382 -83.27 -25.10 21.30
C GLU A 382 -84.54 -24.52 20.67
N LEU A 383 -84.41 -23.47 19.85
CA LEU A 383 -85.55 -22.84 19.17
C LEU A 383 -86.28 -23.83 18.28
N LYS A 384 -85.55 -24.70 17.58
CA LYS A 384 -86.13 -25.79 16.79
C LYS A 384 -86.91 -26.76 17.67
N THR A 385 -86.35 -27.21 18.79
CA THR A 385 -87.06 -28.12 19.71
C THR A 385 -88.33 -27.51 20.30
N VAL A 386 -88.31 -26.21 20.62
CA VAL A 386 -89.49 -25.50 21.12
C VAL A 386 -90.54 -25.37 20.03
N ASN A 387 -90.13 -25.05 18.80
CA ASN A 387 -91.04 -24.94 17.67
C ASN A 387 -91.71 -26.29 17.33
N ASP A 388 -90.94 -27.39 17.31
CA ASP A 388 -91.46 -28.75 17.10
C ASP A 388 -92.48 -29.13 18.18
N ARG A 389 -92.22 -28.80 19.46
CA ARG A 389 -93.18 -28.99 20.56
C ARG A 389 -94.43 -28.13 20.41
N LEU A 390 -94.30 -26.91 19.88
CA LEU A 390 -95.42 -26.01 19.66
C LEU A 390 -96.32 -26.54 18.53
N GLU A 391 -95.70 -27.06 17.47
CA GLU A 391 -96.39 -27.72 16.35
C GLU A 391 -97.14 -28.96 16.83
N GLU A 392 -96.49 -29.82 17.62
CA GLU A 392 -97.14 -30.98 18.25
C GLU A 392 -98.33 -30.55 19.14
N SER A 393 -98.15 -29.51 19.96
CA SER A 393 -99.24 -28.97 20.78
C SER A 393 -100.38 -28.38 19.94
N ASN A 394 -100.08 -27.75 18.81
CA ASN A 394 -101.09 -27.22 17.91
C ASN A 394 -101.86 -28.37 17.22
N HIS A 395 -101.17 -29.41 16.77
CA HIS A 395 -101.80 -30.60 16.19
C HIS A 395 -102.77 -31.25 17.20
N VAL A 396 -102.37 -31.39 18.46
CA VAL A 396 -103.24 -31.91 19.54
C VAL A 396 -104.46 -31.00 19.75
N LYS A 397 -104.28 -29.67 19.73
CA LYS A 397 -105.39 -28.72 19.86
C LYS A 397 -106.34 -28.78 18.66
N GLU A 398 -105.82 -28.92 17.44
CA GLU A 398 -106.63 -29.07 16.22
C GLU A 398 -107.47 -30.35 16.25
N GLU A 399 -106.86 -31.47 16.67
CA GLU A 399 -107.57 -32.75 16.81
C GLU A 399 -108.68 -32.65 17.88
N TYR A 400 -108.39 -31.98 19.00
CA TYR A 400 -109.38 -31.69 20.04
C TYR A 400 -110.52 -30.78 19.55
N ILE A 401 -110.21 -29.73 18.78
CA ILE A 401 -111.20 -28.85 18.16
C ILE A 401 -112.08 -29.64 17.19
N GLY A 402 -111.48 -30.50 16.34
CA GLY A 402 -112.21 -31.39 15.44
C GLY A 402 -113.14 -32.35 16.17
N TYR A 403 -112.69 -32.91 17.29
CA TYR A 403 -113.52 -33.76 18.17
C TYR A 403 -114.68 -32.98 18.80
N LEU A 404 -114.45 -31.76 19.25
CA LEU A 404 -115.48 -30.93 19.87
C LEU A 404 -116.54 -30.50 18.84
N PHE A 405 -116.12 -30.16 17.62
CA PHE A 405 -117.04 -29.87 16.52
C PHE A 405 -117.86 -31.09 16.10
N SER A 406 -117.28 -32.29 16.06
CA SER A 406 -118.03 -33.51 15.72
C SER A 406 -119.06 -33.85 16.80
N MET A 407 -118.72 -33.66 18.07
CA MET A 407 -119.64 -33.84 19.19
C MET A 407 -120.80 -32.84 19.15
N CYS A 408 -120.50 -31.55 18.92
CA CYS A 408 -121.53 -30.51 18.77
C CYS A 408 -122.44 -30.77 17.56
N ALA A 409 -121.88 -31.19 16.42
CA ALA A 409 -122.66 -31.54 15.23
C ALA A 409 -123.60 -32.73 15.49
N GLY A 410 -123.12 -33.76 16.19
CA GLY A 410 -123.95 -34.89 16.63
C GLY A 410 -125.08 -34.45 17.54
N TYR A 411 -124.79 -33.63 18.55
CA TYR A 411 -125.80 -33.13 19.48
C TYR A 411 -126.87 -32.27 18.80
N VAL A 412 -126.46 -31.41 17.86
CA VAL A 412 -127.40 -30.60 17.07
C VAL A 412 -128.29 -31.49 16.21
N ASP A 413 -127.73 -32.49 15.52
CA ASP A 413 -128.51 -33.40 14.67
C ASP A 413 -129.51 -34.23 15.51
N ASP A 414 -129.11 -34.66 16.71
CA ASP A 414 -129.98 -35.37 17.64
C ASP A 414 -131.12 -34.47 18.17
N THR A 415 -130.84 -33.22 18.52
CA THR A 415 -131.88 -32.26 18.93
C THR A 415 -132.84 -31.89 17.80
N GLU A 416 -132.36 -31.76 16.57
CA GLU A 416 -133.20 -31.47 15.40
C GLU A 416 -134.13 -32.67 15.10
N LYS A 417 -133.60 -33.90 15.13
CA LYS A 417 -134.41 -35.12 15.01
C LYS A 417 -135.46 -35.21 16.11
N PHE A 418 -135.07 -34.95 17.36
CA PHE A 418 -135.98 -34.96 18.50
C PHE A 418 -137.11 -33.93 18.34
N ARG A 419 -136.77 -32.71 17.90
CA ARG A 419 -137.75 -31.65 17.63
C ARG A 419 -138.72 -32.01 16.51
N GLN A 420 -138.22 -32.62 15.43
CA GLN A 420 -139.06 -33.08 14.31
C GLN A 420 -139.98 -34.25 14.72
N GLN A 421 -139.52 -35.14 15.58
CA GLN A 421 -140.31 -36.24 16.11
C GLN A 421 -141.48 -35.72 16.97
N LEU A 422 -141.19 -34.82 17.91
CA LEU A 422 -142.20 -34.16 18.73
C LEU A 422 -143.22 -33.38 17.88
N ALA A 423 -142.74 -32.62 16.89
CA ALA A 423 -143.62 -31.86 16.00
C ALA A 423 -144.57 -32.76 15.19
N ARG A 424 -144.12 -33.97 14.79
CA ARG A 424 -144.98 -34.97 14.13
C ARG A 424 -146.03 -35.55 15.06
N GLN A 425 -145.64 -35.98 16.26
CA GLN A 425 -146.57 -36.60 17.20
C GLN A 425 -147.67 -35.64 17.67
N ILE A 426 -147.34 -34.35 17.85
CA ILE A 426 -148.33 -33.31 18.20
C ILE A 426 -149.33 -33.10 17.05
N LYS A 427 -148.88 -33.10 15.78
CA LYS A 427 -149.76 -32.87 14.62
C LYS A 427 -150.78 -33.99 14.39
N VAL A 428 -150.47 -35.21 14.81
CA VAL A 428 -151.34 -36.39 14.62
C VAL A 428 -152.30 -36.59 15.81
N GLY A 429 -152.24 -35.73 16.84
CA GLY A 429 -153.17 -35.77 17.98
C GLY A 429 -152.92 -36.91 18.97
N GLN A 430 -151.75 -37.58 18.88
CA GLN A 430 -151.31 -38.66 19.77
C GLN A 430 -150.71 -38.10 21.07
N ILE A 431 -151.49 -37.32 21.82
CA ILE A 431 -151.00 -36.58 23.01
C ILE A 431 -150.46 -37.53 24.11
N LYS A 432 -150.98 -38.76 24.23
CA LYS A 432 -150.48 -39.75 25.20
C LYS A 432 -149.07 -40.28 24.91
N GLU A 433 -148.61 -40.28 23.65
CA GLU A 433 -147.25 -40.72 23.30
C GLU A 433 -146.20 -39.60 23.52
N VAL A 434 -146.61 -38.33 23.44
CA VAL A 434 -145.74 -37.17 23.70
C VAL A 434 -145.32 -37.12 25.19
N GLU A 435 -146.24 -37.38 26.12
CA GLU A 435 -145.92 -37.42 27.56
C GLU A 435 -144.93 -38.55 27.92
N ALA A 436 -145.01 -39.71 27.24
CA ALA A 436 -144.06 -40.80 27.42
C ALA A 436 -142.66 -40.50 26.87
N THR A 437 -142.55 -39.61 25.86
CA THR A 437 -141.27 -39.25 25.23
C THR A 437 -140.58 -38.07 25.94
N LEU A 438 -141.30 -37.32 26.78
CA LEU A 438 -140.82 -36.19 27.58
C LEU A 438 -140.48 -36.55 29.04
N SER A 439 -140.63 -37.83 29.40
CA SER A 439 -140.14 -38.44 30.65
C SER A 439 -138.78 -39.06 30.40
#